data_AF-Q4TDP5-F1
#
_entry.id   AF-Q4TDP5-F1
#
_cell.length_a   1.000
_cell.length_b   1.000
_cell.length_c   1.000
_cell.angle_alpha   90.00
_cell.angle_beta   90.00
_cell.angle_gamma   90.00
#
_symmetry.space_group_name_H-M   'P 1'
#
loop_
_entity.id
_entity.type
_entity.pdbx_description
1 polymer ?
#
loop_
_entity_poly.entity_id
_entity_poly.type
_entity_poly.pdbx_seq_one_letter_code
_entity_poly.pdbx_strand_id
1 'polypeptide(L)' 'AKGFELSYLEKVPEVKDTVHKQSLLHHVCAIVVEKFPDSTDLYSEIGAITRLTKV' A
#
# COMPACT_ATOMS: atom_id res chain seq x y z
N ALA A 1 -8.64 -15.04 -9.25
CA ALA A 1 -8.42 -15.28 -7.80
C ALA A 1 -9.53 -14.57 -7.02
N LYS A 2 -10.01 -15.13 -5.90
CA LYS A 2 -11.04 -14.47 -5.06
C LYS A 2 -10.43 -13.56 -3.97
N GLY A 3 -9.11 -13.60 -3.80
CA GLY A 3 -8.36 -12.83 -2.80
C GLY A 3 -6.87 -13.17 -2.85
N PHE A 4 -6.13 -12.71 -1.84
CA PHE A 4 -4.70 -12.95 -1.63
C PHE A 4 -4.41 -13.20 -0.15
N GLU A 5 -3.29 -13.86 0.14
CA GLU A 5 -2.81 -14.05 1.51
C GLU A 5 -2.38 -12.72 2.13
N LEU A 6 -2.81 -12.43 3.37
CA LEU A 6 -2.54 -11.14 4.01
C LEU A 6 -1.03 -10.85 4.15
N SER A 7 -0.22 -11.89 4.34
CA SER A 7 1.25 -11.81 4.38
C SER A 7 1.86 -11.23 3.10
N TYR A 8 1.15 -11.27 1.97
CA TYR A 8 1.62 -10.66 0.74
C TYR A 8 1.71 -9.13 0.84
N LEU A 9 0.95 -8.49 1.75
CA LEU A 9 1.04 -7.05 1.98
C LEU A 9 2.45 -6.61 2.42
N GLU A 10 3.22 -7.49 3.08
CA GLU A 10 4.61 -7.22 3.46
C GLU A 10 5.51 -7.00 2.23
N LYS A 11 5.16 -7.61 1.09
CA LYS A 11 5.93 -7.51 -0.16
C LYS A 11 5.52 -6.31 -1.02
N VAL A 12 4.36 -5.71 -0.76
CA VAL A 12 3.83 -4.59 -1.55
C VAL A 12 4.78 -3.37 -1.60
N PRO A 13 5.50 -3.01 -0.52
CA PRO A 13 6.54 -1.98 -0.59
C PRO A 13 7.80 -2.39 -1.37
N GLU A 14 8.07 -3.70 -1.47
CA GLU A 14 9.28 -4.25 -2.10
C GLU A 14 9.15 -4.44 -3.61
N VAL A 15 7.94 -4.76 -4.08
CA VAL A 15 7.63 -4.89 -5.51
C VAL A 15 7.69 -3.51 -6.14
N LYS A 16 8.61 -3.33 -7.10
CA LYS A 16 8.82 -2.06 -7.79
C LYS A 16 8.49 -2.16 -9.27
N ASP A 17 7.99 -1.08 -9.85
CA ASP A 17 7.82 -0.98 -11.29
C ASP A 17 9.19 -0.98 -12.01
N THR A 18 9.18 -1.31 -13.29
CA THR A 18 10.41 -1.48 -14.06
C THR A 18 11.02 -0.16 -14.51
N VAL A 19 10.23 0.90 -14.63
CA VAL A 19 10.61 2.18 -15.25
C VAL A 19 11.08 3.18 -14.20
N HIS A 20 10.24 3.50 -13.22
CA HIS A 20 10.47 4.56 -12.24
C HIS A 20 10.96 4.05 -10.88
N LYS A 21 10.99 2.72 -10.70
CA LYS A 21 11.35 2.04 -9.45
C LYS A 21 10.48 2.46 -8.25
N GLN A 22 9.26 2.90 -8.53
CA GLN A 22 8.21 3.17 -7.55
C GLN A 22 7.61 1.85 -7.06
N SER A 23 7.26 1.79 -5.78
CA SER A 23 6.69 0.58 -5.19
C SER A 23 5.25 0.36 -5.63
N LEU A 24 4.79 -0.89 -5.59
CA LEU A 24 3.38 -1.22 -5.76
C LEU A 24 2.51 -0.47 -4.74
N LEU A 25 3.03 -0.26 -3.52
CA LEU A 25 2.38 0.58 -2.51
C LEU A 25 2.10 2.00 -3.03
N HIS A 26 3.11 2.65 -3.64
CA HIS A 26 2.96 4.00 -4.18
C HIS A 26 1.83 4.06 -5.21
N HIS A 27 1.80 3.12 -6.15
CA HIS A 27 0.77 3.07 -7.18
C HIS A 27 -0.63 2.79 -6.62
N VAL A 28 -0.75 1.88 -5.65
CA VAL A 28 -2.05 1.58 -5.01
C VAL A 28 -2.59 2.81 -4.29
N CYS A 29 -1.75 3.51 -3.51
CA CYS A 29 -2.15 4.75 -2.85
C CYS A 29 -2.58 5.82 -3.87
N ALA A 30 -1.80 6.01 -4.94
CA ALA A 30 -2.15 6.97 -6.00
C ALA A 30 -3.49 6.66 -6.67
N ILE A 31 -3.73 5.38 -7.01
CA ILE A 31 -5.00 4.93 -7.60
C ILE A 31 -6.18 5.19 -6.65
N VAL A 32 -6.00 4.94 -5.34
CA VAL A 32 -7.06 5.14 -4.36
C VAL A 32 -7.40 6.62 -4.23
N VAL A 33 -6.40 7.50 -4.15
CA VAL A 33 -6.61 8.96 -4.10
C VAL A 33 -7.28 9.46 -5.37
N GLU A 34 -6.87 8.99 -6.54
CA GLU A 34 -7.43 9.44 -7.82
C GLU A 34 -8.87 8.95 -8.03
N LYS A 35 -9.16 7.68 -7.71
CA LYS A 35 -10.46 7.06 -8.00
C LYS A 35 -11.47 7.16 -6.88
N PHE A 36 -11.02 7.33 -5.64
CA PHE A 36 -11.85 7.40 -4.44
C PHE A 36 -11.43 8.63 -3.62
N PRO A 37 -11.67 9.85 -4.11
CA PRO A 37 -11.20 11.07 -3.46
C PRO A 37 -11.77 11.28 -2.05
N ASP A 38 -12.91 10.65 -1.74
CA ASP A 38 -13.54 10.68 -0.41
C ASP A 38 -12.96 9.63 0.55
N SER A 39 -12.02 8.80 0.10
CA SER A 39 -11.34 7.84 0.97
C SER A 39 -10.42 8.55 1.97
N THR A 40 -10.28 7.98 3.16
CA THR A 40 -9.35 8.47 4.17
C THR A 40 -7.92 8.30 3.71
N ASP A 41 -7.01 9.18 4.15
CA ASP A 41 -5.59 9.13 3.77
C ASP A 41 -4.91 7.84 4.27
N LEU A 42 -4.84 6.85 3.36
CA LEU A 42 -4.19 5.57 3.60
C LEU A 42 -2.72 5.74 3.99
N TYR A 43 -2.03 6.74 3.45
CA TYR A 43 -0.60 6.92 3.66
C TYR A 43 -0.30 7.33 5.11
N SER A 44 -1.14 8.20 5.69
CA SER A 44 -1.04 8.60 7.10
C SER A 44 -1.33 7.45 8.07
N GLU A 45 -2.29 6.58 7.73
CA GLU A 45 -2.70 5.46 8.59
C GLU A 45 -1.68 4.30 8.60
N ILE A 46 -0.96 4.07 7.50
CA ILE A 46 0.05 3.00 7.41
C ILE A 46 1.13 3.15 8.49
N GLY A 47 1.59 4.37 8.74
CA GLY A 47 2.61 4.62 9.77
C GLY A 47 2.12 4.25 11.18
N ALA A 48 0.83 4.43 11.47
CA ALA A 48 0.24 4.02 12.73
C ALA A 48 0.17 2.49 12.83
N ILE A 49 -0.25 1.81 11.76
CA ILE A 49 -0.32 0.34 11.70
C ILE A 49 1.07 -0.29 11.90
N THR A 50 2.10 0.21 11.21
CA THR A 50 3.48 -0.28 11.35
C THR A 50 4.06 -0.10 12.76
N ARG A 51 3.62 0.93 13.51
CA ARG A 51 4.04 1.09 14.91
C ARG A 51 3.43 0.03 15.82
N LEU A 52 2.19 -0.38 15.56
CA LEU A 52 1.46 -1.38 16.35
C LEU A 52 1.97 -2.81 16.12
N THR A 53 2.68 -3.08 15.03
CA THR A 53 3.23 -4.41 14.72
C THR A 53 4.53 -4.73 15.47
N LYS A 54 5.14 -3.77 16.18
CA LYS A 54 6.25 -4.06 17.09
C LYS A 54 5.71 -4.59 18.42
N VAL A 55 5.56 -5.91 18.52
CA VAL A 55 5.50 -6.67 19.76
C VAL A 55 6.61 -7.72 19.73
#